data_AF-R7CXJ2-F1
#
_entry.id   AF-R7CXJ2-F1
#
_cell.length_a   1.000
_cell.length_b   1.000
_cell.length_c   1.000
_cell.angle_alpha   90.00
_cell.angle_beta   90.00
_cell.angle_gamma   90.00
#
_symmetry.space_group_name_H-M   'P 1'
#
loop_
_entity.id
_entity.type
_entity.pdbx_description
1 polymer ?
#
loop_
_entity_poly.entity_id
_entity_poly.type
_entity_poly.pdbx_seq_one_letter_code
_entity_poly.pdbx_strand_id
1 'polypeptide(L)'
;MATTETINKALEVLKNHDWWWMMADYTHPAIDKARGSMRYFVELVATIKDAVVRNAMRELWKATYENVHKNMWSKDEEANKQYEIKKAELMAIILPTNLQMAA
;
A
#
# COMPACT_ATOMS: atom_id res chain seq x y z
N MET A 1 4.47 -4.75 -19.31
CA MET A 1 3.76 -3.69 -18.56
C MET A 1 4.75 -2.56 -18.36
N ALA A 2 4.37 -1.32 -18.66
CA ALA A 2 5.22 -0.19 -18.35
C ALA A 2 5.41 -0.09 -16.83
N THR A 3 6.55 0.42 -16.37
CA THR A 3 6.81 0.58 -14.91
C THR A 3 5.70 1.40 -14.25
N THR A 4 5.24 2.47 -14.90
CA THR A 4 4.13 3.31 -14.42
C THR A 4 2.80 2.56 -14.30
N GLU A 5 2.46 1.71 -15.28
CA GLU A 5 1.25 0.87 -15.22
C GLU A 5 1.32 -0.11 -14.04
N THR A 6 2.49 -0.69 -13.80
CA THR A 6 2.74 -1.61 -12.68
C THR A 6 2.58 -0.89 -11.34
N ILE A 7 3.17 0.30 -11.21
CA ILE A 7 3.05 1.16 -10.02
C ILE A 7 1.59 1.50 -9.76
N ASN A 8 0.87 2.02 -10.77
CA ASN A 8 -0.54 2.40 -10.63
C ASN A 8 -1.40 1.21 -10.20
N LYS A 9 -1.16 0.03 -10.78
CA LYS A 9 -1.90 -1.19 -10.43
C LYS A 9 -1.58 -1.66 -9.01
N ALA A 10 -0.33 -1.56 -8.57
CA ALA A 10 0.04 -1.89 -7.19
C ALA A 10 -0.60 -0.91 -6.19
N LEU A 11 -0.63 0.39 -6.50
CA LEU A 11 -1.32 1.40 -5.68
C LEU A 11 -2.83 1.16 -5.61
N GLU A 12 -3.45 0.73 -6.70
CA GLU A 12 -4.86 0.33 -6.73
C GLU A 12 -5.13 -0.90 -5.85
N VAL A 13 -4.26 -1.92 -5.91
CA VAL A 13 -4.36 -3.10 -5.04
C VAL A 13 -4.24 -2.70 -3.57
N LEU A 14 -3.28 -1.82 -3.22
CA LEU A 14 -3.11 -1.33 -1.85
C LEU A 14 -4.35 -0.57 -1.36
N LYS A 15 -4.92 0.31 -2.19
CA LYS A 15 -6.13 1.08 -1.88
C LYS A 15 -7.34 0.17 -1.62
N ASN A 16 -7.47 -0.89 -2.41
CA ASN A 16 -8.62 -1.80 -2.35
C ASN A 16 -8.36 -3.03 -1.46
N HIS A 17 -7.19 -3.15 -0.84
CA HIS A 17 -6.89 -4.25 0.05
C HIS A 17 -7.81 -4.20 1.26
N ASP A 18 -8.39 -5.34 1.60
CA ASP A 18 -9.17 -5.48 2.81
C ASP A 18 -8.24 -5.64 4.00
N TRP A 19 -8.05 -4.56 4.76
CA TRP A 19 -7.17 -4.52 5.93
C TRP A 19 -7.76 -5.17 7.18
N TRP A 20 -9.03 -5.59 7.17
CA TRP A 20 -9.73 -6.20 8.32
C TRP A 20 -9.73 -7.72 8.26
N TRP A 21 -8.99 -8.30 7.32
CA TRP A 21 -8.96 -9.73 7.01
C TRP A 21 -8.56 -10.65 8.18
N MET A 22 -7.93 -10.11 9.22
CA MET A 22 -7.49 -10.85 10.41
C MET A 22 -8.50 -10.83 11.58
N MET A 23 -9.69 -10.26 11.37
CA MET A 23 -10.74 -10.22 12.39
C MET A 23 -11.43 -11.59 12.56
N ALA A 24 -11.99 -11.86 13.74
CA ALA A 24 -12.50 -13.19 14.12
C ALA A 24 -13.57 -13.77 13.18
N ASP A 25 -14.39 -12.92 12.55
CA ASP A 25 -15.45 -13.35 11.63
C ASP A 25 -14.96 -13.56 10.19
N TYR A 26 -13.69 -13.25 9.88
CA TYR A 26 -13.11 -13.43 8.55
C TYR A 26 -12.69 -14.88 8.32
N THR A 27 -13.64 -15.65 7.77
CA THR A 27 -13.42 -17.04 7.35
C THR A 27 -13.34 -17.15 5.82
N HIS A 28 -13.19 -18.37 5.30
CA HIS A 28 -13.22 -18.62 3.87
C HIS A 28 -14.53 -18.10 3.25
N PRO A 29 -14.50 -17.35 2.13
CA PRO A 29 -13.35 -17.07 1.27
C PRO A 29 -12.64 -15.73 1.53
N ALA A 30 -13.04 -14.96 2.54
CA ALA A 30 -12.55 -13.60 2.74
C ALA A 30 -11.05 -13.54 3.08
N ILE A 31 -10.58 -14.43 3.97
CA ILE A 31 -9.16 -14.55 4.30
C ILE A 31 -8.29 -14.92 3.08
N ASP A 32 -8.82 -15.77 2.18
CA ASP A 32 -8.10 -16.19 0.97
C ASP A 32 -8.02 -15.04 -0.04
N LYS A 33 -9.08 -14.24 -0.16
CA LYS A 33 -9.07 -13.03 -1.01
C LYS A 33 -8.04 -12.01 -0.51
N ALA A 34 -7.96 -11.78 0.81
CA ALA A 34 -6.98 -10.85 1.37
C ALA A 34 -5.54 -11.35 1.15
N ARG A 35 -5.27 -12.63 1.44
CA ARG A 35 -3.96 -13.25 1.17
C ARG A 35 -3.60 -13.20 -0.32
N GLY A 36 -4.56 -13.45 -1.19
CA GLY A 36 -4.41 -13.34 -2.65
C GLY A 36 -4.08 -11.92 -3.08
N SER A 37 -4.79 -10.92 -2.55
CA SER A 37 -4.53 -9.50 -2.79
C SER A 37 -3.13 -9.08 -2.35
N MET A 38 -2.69 -9.48 -1.14
CA MET A 38 -1.34 -9.21 -0.65
C MET A 38 -0.26 -9.87 -1.53
N ARG A 39 -0.45 -11.14 -1.90
CA ARG A 39 0.46 -11.84 -2.81
C ARG A 39 0.57 -11.12 -4.15
N TYR A 40 -0.57 -10.76 -4.72
CA TYR A 40 -0.63 -10.07 -6.00
C TYR A 40 0.10 -8.71 -5.96
N PHE A 41 -0.06 -7.95 -4.87
CA PHE A 41 0.71 -6.73 -4.65
C PHE A 41 2.22 -7.00 -4.66
N VAL A 42 2.69 -7.98 -3.87
CA VAL A 42 4.12 -8.31 -3.77
C VAL A 42 4.70 -8.75 -5.13
N GLU A 43 3.95 -9.54 -5.88
CA GLU A 43 4.34 -9.98 -7.22
C GLU A 43 4.44 -8.80 -8.20
N LEU A 44 3.47 -7.89 -8.21
CA LEU A 44 3.53 -6.65 -9.00
C LEU A 44 4.78 -5.83 -8.64
N VAL A 45 4.97 -5.55 -7.36
CA VAL A 45 6.10 -4.78 -6.82
C VAL A 45 7.45 -5.39 -7.22
N ALA A 46 7.56 -6.72 -7.23
CA ALA A 46 8.79 -7.44 -7.58
C ALA A 46 9.22 -7.24 -9.04
N THR A 47 8.28 -6.91 -9.94
CA THR A 47 8.59 -6.63 -11.36
C THR A 47 9.19 -5.23 -11.59
N ILE A 48 9.11 -4.33 -10.61
CA ILE A 48 9.71 -3.00 -10.68
C ILE A 48 11.23 -3.12 -10.57
N LYS A 49 11.94 -2.69 -11.62
CA LYS A 49 13.41 -2.77 -11.70
C LYS A 49 14.10 -1.88 -10.68
N ASP A 50 13.60 -0.66 -10.50
CA ASP A 50 14.13 0.32 -9.56
C ASP A 50 13.94 -0.18 -8.11
N ALA A 51 15.05 -0.44 -7.43
CA ALA A 51 15.07 -0.95 -6.07
C ALA A 51 14.54 0.06 -5.04
N VAL A 52 14.75 1.36 -5.28
CA VAL A 52 14.31 2.44 -4.41
C VAL A 52 12.79 2.53 -4.46
N VAL A 53 12.21 2.58 -5.66
CA VAL A 53 10.74 2.56 -5.85
C VAL A 53 10.14 1.28 -5.27
N ARG A 54 10.74 0.12 -5.56
CA ARG A 54 10.27 -1.18 -5.06
C ARG A 54 10.23 -1.21 -3.52
N ASN A 55 11.26 -0.69 -2.87
CA ASN A 55 11.32 -0.63 -1.41
C ASN A 55 10.31 0.38 -0.86
N ALA A 56 10.15 1.55 -1.50
CA ALA A 56 9.17 2.55 -1.09
C ALA A 56 7.73 2.00 -1.14
N MET A 57 7.37 1.22 -2.15
CA MET A 57 6.04 0.59 -2.20
C MET A 57 5.83 -0.45 -1.08
N ARG A 58 6.87 -1.22 -0.73
CA ARG A 58 6.80 -2.17 0.40
C ARG A 58 6.64 -1.44 1.74
N GLU A 59 7.34 -0.33 1.93
CA GLU A 59 7.20 0.50 3.12
C GLU A 59 5.84 1.19 3.19
N LEU A 60 5.27 1.57 2.04
CA LEU A 60 3.92 2.13 1.98
C LEU A 60 2.89 1.09 2.46
N TRP A 61 2.99 -0.16 2.00
CA TRP A 61 2.13 -1.25 2.47
C TRP A 61 2.19 -1.42 3.98
N LYS A 62 3.39 -1.47 4.56
CA LYS A 62 3.58 -1.59 6.02
C LYS A 62 3.00 -0.39 6.77
N ALA A 63 3.25 0.83 6.29
CA ALA A 63 2.73 2.04 6.91
C ALA A 63 1.19 2.07 6.89
N THR A 64 0.56 1.65 5.79
CA THR A 64 -0.89 1.54 5.71
C THR A 64 -1.42 0.48 6.66
N TYR A 65 -0.79 -0.70 6.72
CA TYR A 65 -1.14 -1.75 7.68
C TYR A 65 -1.08 -1.23 9.12
N GLU A 66 0.04 -0.65 9.52
CA GLU A 66 0.26 -0.12 10.87
C GLU A 66 -0.77 0.96 11.22
N ASN A 67 -1.05 1.89 10.31
CA ASN A 67 -2.02 2.95 10.57
C ASN A 67 -3.44 2.41 10.74
N VAL A 68 -3.87 1.50 9.85
CA VAL A 68 -5.21 0.89 9.96
C VAL A 68 -5.36 0.16 11.29
N HIS A 69 -4.35 -0.61 11.71
CA HIS A 69 -4.42 -1.41 12.93
C HIS A 69 -4.30 -0.57 14.21
N LYS A 70 -3.55 0.54 14.19
CA LYS A 70 -3.56 1.52 15.28
C LYS A 70 -4.92 2.19 15.46
N ASN A 71 -5.62 2.44 14.36
CA ASN A 71 -6.94 3.08 14.36
C ASN A 71 -8.11 2.07 14.47
N MET A 72 -7.82 0.78 14.69
CA MET A 72 -8.79 -0.31 14.60
C MET A 72 -9.94 -0.18 15.62
N TRP A 73 -9.59 0.17 16.86
CA TRP A 73 -10.54 0.21 17.98
C TRP A 73 -10.88 1.63 18.42
N SER A 74 -9.93 2.54 18.26
CA SER A 74 -10.05 3.95 18.62
C SER A 74 -9.23 4.77 17.64
N LYS A 75 -9.79 5.89 17.20
CA LYS A 75 -9.08 6.83 16.32
C LYS A 75 -7.84 7.36 17.03
N ASP A 76 -6.69 7.21 16.39
CA ASP A 76 -5.40 7.75 16.83
C ASP A 76 -4.99 8.86 15.86
N GLU A 77 -5.24 10.12 16.26
CA GLU A 77 -4.96 11.28 15.41
C GLU A 77 -3.47 11.50 15.16
N GLU A 78 -2.62 11.14 16.12
CA GLU A 78 -1.18 11.27 15.99
C GLU A 78 -0.64 10.23 15.00
N ALA A 79 -1.09 8.98 15.10
CA ALA A 79 -0.76 7.94 14.12
C ALA A 79 -1.19 8.34 12.70
N ASN A 80 -2.38 8.94 12.55
CA ASN A 80 -2.87 9.41 11.25
C ASN A 80 -2.00 10.53 10.66
N LYS A 81 -1.55 11.49 11.47
CA LYS A 81 -0.64 12.55 11.02
C LYS A 81 0.70 11.97 10.57
N GLN A 82 1.29 11.09 11.38
CA GLN A 82 2.56 10.43 11.05
C GLN A 82 2.43 9.59 9.78
N TYR A 83 1.31 8.90 9.61
CA TYR A 83 1.01 8.13 8.41
C TYR A 83 0.94 9.01 7.15
N GLU A 84 0.19 10.13 7.19
CA GLU A 84 0.08 10.99 5.99
C GLU A 84 1.42 11.65 5.62
N ILE A 85 2.25 12.01 6.60
CA ILE A 85 3.63 12.49 6.35
C ILE A 85 4.45 11.40 5.66
N LYS A 86 4.53 10.21 6.26
CA LYS A 86 5.31 9.08 5.70
C LYS A 86 4.79 8.67 4.32
N LYS A 87 3.47 8.67 4.11
CA LYS A 87 2.84 8.39 2.82
C LYS A 87 3.24 9.42 1.78
N ALA A 88 3.23 10.72 2.11
CA ALA A 88 3.65 11.77 1.17
C ALA A 88 5.12 11.59 0.75
N GLU A 89 6.02 11.33 1.71
CA GLU A 89 7.44 11.05 1.45
C GLU A 89 7.64 9.85 0.52
N LEU A 90 6.93 8.75 0.80
CA LEU A 90 7.00 7.54 -0.02
C LEU A 90 6.40 7.76 -1.41
N MET A 91 5.30 8.49 -1.52
CA MET A 91 4.68 8.79 -2.83
C MET A 91 5.57 9.67 -3.70
N ALA A 92 6.36 10.57 -3.12
CA ALA A 92 7.35 11.36 -3.84
C ALA A 92 8.48 10.50 -4.44
N ILE A 93 8.79 9.36 -3.81
CA ILE A 93 9.75 8.38 -4.32
C ILE A 93 9.12 7.47 -5.38
N ILE A 94 7.85 7.07 -5.18
CA ILE A 94 7.15 6.10 -6.03
C ILE A 94 6.73 6.69 -7.38
N LEU A 95 6.26 7.94 -7.39
CA LEU A 95 5.78 8.57 -8.60
C LEU A 95 6.96 9.10 -9.45
N PRO A 96 7.07 8.71 -10.72
CA PRO A 96 8.07 9.28 -11.61
C PRO A 96 7.92 10.81 -11.66
N THR A 97 9.04 11.53 -11.58
CA THR A 97 9.11 13.00 -11.54
C THR A 97 8.34 13.70 -12.68
N ASN A 98 8.09 12.99 -13.79
CA ASN A 98 7.30 13.47 -14.93
C ASN A 98 5.81 13.74 -14.62
N LEU A 99 5.29 13.34 -13.46
CA LEU A 99 3.92 13.66 -13.01
C LEU A 99 3.84 14.89 -12.09
N GLN A 100 4.97 15.42 -11.61
CA GLN A 100 4.98 16.62 -10.75
C GLN A 100 4.86 17.93 -11.54
N MET A 101 4.90 17.88 -12.88
CA MET A 101 4.80 19.06 -13.75
C MET A 101 3.43 19.28 -14.40
N ALA A 102 2.42 18.47 -14.04
CA ALA A 102 1.09 18.54 -14.66
C ALA A 102 -0.07 18.76 -13.65
N ALA A 103 0.24 19.30 -12.46
CA ALA A 103 -0.75 19.70 -11.46
C ALA A 103 -0.68 21.21 -11.22
#